data_AF-J9F7E9-F1
#
_entry.id   AF-J9F7E9-F1
#
_cell.length_a   1.000
_cell.length_b   1.000
_cell.length_c   1.000
_cell.angle_alpha   90.00
_cell.angle_beta   90.00
_cell.angle_gamma   90.00
#
_symmetry.space_group_name_H-M   'P 1'
#
loop_
_entity.id
_entity.type
_entity.pdbx_description
1 polymer ?
#
loop_
_entity_poly.entity_id
_entity_poly.type
_entity_poly.pdbx_seq_one_letter_code
_entity_poly.pdbx_strand_id
1 'polypeptide(L)'
;MLDFEESIFGISKTNDLVMNGRSIFKYVGSYTVDEDYLLTVTFDLHSSSSKLQIAELKDILTTDKEISYKSSRAVEKGAMLIGYETGGTRVWLQMPRGNLETIHLKELLLNKLKGLLNDLHFKDAAVIMKKHRIDMNLLYDHNPEFFMKYIGQFVEGMGSAELLNLFVASLNNDNVTLGIYSENYSNSNHIKLDKKAVKSNENKVQKVCTAIREHILSLDDIRITDLYTTVILTYLKEQPPQVSKALLALREQSLKLPHGTELEKKWIAYVSLLAPTENLFNVALSTYDLSLTLAVAENSQMDPKEYLPLLEDFRTQSSPAYQKFKIDIYLRMFQRAIRNLSELDDCWNEAAEIIKTAKFIYRSSDCVSREENISGMYSYDFIL
;
A
#
# COMPACT_ATOMS: atom_id res chain seq x y z
N MET A 1 -16.15 -23.93 -29.63
CA MET A 1 -17.55 -24.26 -29.35
C MET A 1 -17.53 -25.46 -28.45
N LEU A 2 -17.72 -25.26 -27.15
CA LEU A 2 -18.08 -26.35 -26.26
C LEU A 2 -19.57 -26.59 -26.52
N ASP A 3 -19.95 -27.80 -26.89
CA ASP A 3 -21.36 -28.19 -26.92
C ASP A 3 -21.89 -28.03 -25.49
N PHE A 4 -22.72 -27.01 -25.27
CA PHE A 4 -23.45 -26.89 -24.01
C PHE A 4 -24.55 -27.94 -24.04
N GLU A 5 -24.28 -29.12 -23.50
CA GLU A 5 -25.35 -30.02 -23.09
C GLU A 5 -26.25 -29.25 -22.11
N GLU A 6 -27.53 -29.06 -22.49
CA GLU A 6 -28.53 -28.45 -21.62
C GLU A 6 -28.55 -29.21 -20.28
N SER A 7 -28.21 -28.50 -19.21
CA SER A 7 -28.14 -29.06 -17.86
C SER A 7 -29.31 -28.57 -17.03
N ILE A 8 -30.06 -29.52 -16.45
CA ILE A 8 -31.25 -29.23 -15.67
C ILE A 8 -30.92 -29.36 -14.19
N PHE A 9 -31.14 -28.28 -13.44
CA PHE A 9 -31.03 -28.22 -11.99
C PHE A 9 -32.39 -28.35 -11.32
N GLY A 10 -32.44 -28.98 -10.15
CA GLY A 10 -33.65 -29.07 -9.33
C GLY A 10 -33.35 -29.48 -7.90
N ILE A 11 -34.24 -29.12 -6.97
CA ILE A 11 -34.18 -29.58 -5.59
C ILE A 11 -35.13 -30.78 -5.42
N SER A 12 -34.61 -31.88 -4.86
CA SER A 12 -35.39 -33.09 -4.54
C SER A 12 -36.28 -32.90 -3.30
N LYS A 13 -37.18 -33.85 -3.05
CA LYS A 13 -37.99 -33.89 -1.80
C LYS A 13 -37.16 -34.00 -0.52
N THR A 14 -35.91 -34.45 -0.62
CA THR A 14 -34.95 -34.57 0.49
C THR A 14 -34.06 -33.35 0.65
N ASN A 15 -34.34 -32.25 -0.08
CA ASN A 15 -33.53 -31.04 -0.15
C ASN A 15 -32.13 -31.28 -0.73
N ASP A 16 -32.00 -32.22 -1.67
CA ASP A 16 -30.75 -32.39 -2.40
C ASP A 16 -30.84 -31.62 -3.71
N LEU A 17 -29.83 -30.79 -4.01
CA LEU A 17 -29.68 -30.19 -5.33
C LEU A 17 -29.16 -31.25 -6.30
N VAL A 18 -29.89 -31.43 -7.39
CA VAL A 18 -29.67 -32.45 -8.41
C VAL A 18 -29.43 -31.76 -9.75
N MET A 19 -28.44 -32.25 -10.51
CA MET A 19 -28.18 -31.87 -11.91
C MET A 19 -28.26 -33.12 -12.77
N ASN A 20 -29.12 -33.12 -13.79
CA ASN A 20 -29.29 -34.25 -14.72
C ASN A 20 -29.46 -35.62 -14.01
N GLY A 21 -30.19 -35.64 -12.88
CA GLY A 21 -30.42 -36.84 -12.06
C GLY A 21 -29.31 -37.19 -11.05
N ARG A 22 -28.15 -36.51 -11.10
CA ARG A 22 -27.05 -36.67 -10.13
C ARG A 22 -27.16 -35.67 -8.99
N SER A 23 -27.13 -36.14 -7.74
CA SER A 23 -27.06 -35.26 -6.57
C SER A 23 -25.69 -34.58 -6.49
N ILE A 24 -25.69 -33.26 -6.33
CA ILE A 24 -24.50 -32.41 -6.21
C ILE A 24 -24.31 -31.96 -4.76
N PHE A 25 -25.34 -31.35 -4.16
CA PHE A 25 -25.27 -30.80 -2.82
C PHE A 25 -26.47 -31.24 -1.99
N LYS A 26 -26.25 -31.45 -0.69
CA LYS A 26 -27.31 -31.84 0.26
C LYS A 26 -27.78 -30.64 1.06
N TYR A 27 -29.00 -30.76 1.60
CA TYR A 27 -29.62 -29.76 2.48
C TYR A 27 -29.74 -28.36 1.87
N VAL A 28 -29.93 -28.28 0.55
CA VAL A 28 -30.11 -27.03 -0.18
C VAL A 28 -31.56 -26.57 -0.07
N GLY A 29 -31.77 -25.37 0.47
CA GLY A 29 -33.10 -24.77 0.59
C GLY A 29 -33.52 -23.93 -0.60
N SER A 30 -32.56 -23.26 -1.21
CA SER A 30 -32.77 -22.42 -2.39
C SER A 30 -31.47 -22.33 -3.17
N TYR A 31 -31.58 -22.14 -4.47
CA TYR A 31 -30.44 -22.02 -5.36
C TYR A 31 -30.76 -21.06 -6.52
N THR A 32 -29.70 -20.59 -7.16
CA THR A 32 -29.74 -19.83 -8.41
C THR A 32 -28.48 -20.16 -9.18
N VAL A 33 -28.56 -20.16 -10.51
CA VAL A 33 -27.47 -20.56 -11.39
C VAL A 33 -27.44 -19.67 -12.63
N ASP A 34 -26.24 -19.29 -13.08
CA ASP A 34 -26.01 -18.71 -14.41
C ASP A 34 -24.89 -19.47 -15.14
N GLU A 35 -24.33 -18.89 -16.19
CA GLU A 35 -23.27 -19.50 -17.01
C GLU A 35 -21.96 -19.74 -16.23
N ASP A 36 -21.69 -18.94 -15.19
CA ASP A 36 -20.43 -18.95 -14.45
C ASP A 36 -20.55 -19.59 -13.08
N TYR A 37 -21.67 -19.38 -12.38
CA TYR A 37 -21.81 -19.69 -10.96
C TYR A 37 -23.09 -20.42 -10.59
N LEU A 38 -22.97 -21.27 -9.57
CA LEU A 38 -24.08 -21.81 -8.80
C LEU A 38 -24.00 -21.25 -7.37
N LEU A 39 -25.05 -20.60 -6.93
CA LEU A 39 -25.20 -20.13 -5.56
C LEU A 39 -26.28 -20.93 -4.85
N THR A 40 -26.02 -21.31 -3.60
CA THR A 40 -26.96 -22.08 -2.79
C THR A 40 -27.07 -21.47 -1.40
N VAL A 41 -28.24 -21.63 -0.79
CA VAL A 41 -28.38 -21.54 0.66
C VAL A 41 -28.61 -22.93 1.21
N THR A 42 -27.70 -23.40 2.04
CA THR A 42 -27.79 -24.69 2.71
C THR A 42 -28.21 -24.55 4.17
N PHE A 43 -28.93 -25.55 4.65
CA PHE A 43 -29.34 -25.68 6.04
C PHE A 43 -28.45 -26.68 6.77
N ASP A 44 -28.02 -26.32 7.97
CA ASP A 44 -27.32 -27.22 8.88
C ASP A 44 -28.21 -27.42 10.11
N LEU A 45 -28.63 -28.67 10.35
CA LEU A 45 -29.52 -29.04 11.45
C LEU A 45 -28.92 -28.74 12.82
N HIS A 46 -27.60 -28.76 12.94
CA HIS A 46 -26.88 -28.50 14.19
C HIS A 46 -26.40 -27.05 14.31
N SER A 47 -26.67 -26.21 13.29
CA SER A 47 -26.33 -24.80 13.32
C SER A 47 -27.53 -23.91 13.62
N SER A 48 -27.24 -22.80 14.31
CA SER A 48 -28.16 -21.67 14.46
C SER A 48 -28.23 -20.78 13.21
N SER A 49 -27.45 -21.07 12.17
CA SER A 49 -27.36 -20.30 10.93
C SER A 49 -27.48 -21.17 9.69
N SER A 50 -27.99 -20.58 8.60
CA SER A 50 -27.88 -21.13 7.25
C SER A 50 -26.55 -20.72 6.64
N LYS A 51 -26.13 -21.35 5.54
CA LYS A 51 -24.90 -20.98 4.82
C LYS A 51 -25.22 -20.58 3.39
N LEU A 52 -24.89 -19.34 3.01
CA LEU A 52 -24.82 -18.91 1.62
C LEU A 52 -23.48 -19.35 1.03
N GLN A 53 -23.52 -20.09 -0.05
CA GLN A 53 -22.35 -20.69 -0.66
C GLN A 53 -22.32 -20.45 -2.17
N ILE A 54 -21.12 -20.42 -2.75
CA ILE A 54 -20.91 -20.20 -4.18
C ILE A 54 -19.93 -21.25 -4.71
N ALA A 55 -20.23 -21.77 -5.90
CA ALA A 55 -19.39 -22.68 -6.65
C ALA A 55 -19.29 -22.22 -8.12
N GLU A 56 -18.14 -22.48 -8.75
CA GLU A 56 -17.96 -22.22 -10.19
C GLU A 56 -18.60 -23.35 -11.00
N LEU A 57 -19.45 -23.00 -11.96
CA LEU A 57 -20.23 -23.99 -12.71
C LEU A 57 -19.33 -24.92 -13.52
N LYS A 58 -18.24 -24.41 -14.11
CA LYS A 58 -17.25 -25.24 -14.79
C LYS A 58 -16.70 -26.36 -13.90
N ASP A 59 -16.46 -26.10 -12.61
CA ASP A 59 -15.91 -27.08 -11.67
C ASP A 59 -16.94 -28.19 -11.40
N ILE A 60 -18.23 -27.85 -11.43
CA ILE A 60 -19.36 -28.78 -11.30
C ILE A 60 -19.50 -29.66 -12.55
N LEU A 61 -19.36 -29.06 -13.73
CA LEU A 61 -19.55 -29.74 -15.01
C LEU A 61 -18.39 -30.67 -15.37
N THR A 62 -17.14 -30.33 -14.98
CA THR A 62 -15.95 -31.09 -15.40
C THR A 62 -15.50 -32.16 -14.42
N THR A 63 -16.03 -32.21 -13.19
CA THR A 63 -15.42 -32.99 -12.11
C THR A 63 -16.35 -34.09 -11.58
N ASP A 64 -15.89 -35.34 -11.62
CA ASP A 64 -16.57 -36.46 -10.96
C ASP A 64 -16.33 -36.55 -9.45
N LYS A 65 -15.47 -35.68 -8.91
CA LYS A 65 -15.12 -35.61 -7.48
C LYS A 65 -16.16 -34.81 -6.68
N GLU A 66 -16.07 -34.89 -5.36
CA GLU A 66 -16.85 -34.04 -4.46
C GLU A 66 -16.64 -32.56 -4.82
N ILE A 67 -17.74 -31.90 -5.20
CA ILE A 67 -17.75 -30.49 -5.55
C ILE A 67 -17.58 -29.69 -4.26
N SER A 68 -16.54 -28.86 -4.20
CA SER A 68 -16.32 -27.96 -3.07
C SER A 68 -16.84 -26.56 -3.39
N TYR A 69 -17.42 -25.92 -2.37
CA TYR A 69 -17.76 -24.51 -2.45
C TYR A 69 -16.49 -23.66 -2.39
N LYS A 70 -16.44 -22.58 -3.18
CA LYS A 70 -15.35 -21.60 -3.15
C LYS A 70 -15.43 -20.73 -1.90
N SER A 71 -16.64 -20.38 -1.47
CA SER A 71 -16.83 -19.74 -0.17
C SER A 71 -18.13 -20.11 0.49
N SER A 72 -18.16 -19.84 1.79
CA SER A 72 -19.30 -20.07 2.66
C SER A 72 -19.44 -18.90 3.62
N ARG A 73 -20.64 -18.31 3.67
CA ARG A 73 -20.99 -17.23 4.59
C ARG A 73 -22.21 -17.63 5.42
N ALA A 74 -22.12 -17.47 6.74
CA ALA A 74 -23.28 -17.66 7.60
C ALA A 74 -24.35 -16.57 7.34
N VAL A 75 -25.61 -16.99 7.24
CA VAL A 75 -26.79 -16.14 7.08
C VAL A 75 -27.88 -16.56 8.07
N GLU A 76 -28.89 -15.73 8.30
CA GLU A 76 -29.99 -16.03 9.22
C GLU A 76 -30.64 -17.39 8.86
N LYS A 77 -30.92 -18.20 9.86
CA LYS A 77 -31.55 -19.51 9.66
C LYS A 77 -32.92 -19.33 9.01
N GLY A 78 -33.13 -19.98 7.87
CA GLY A 78 -34.35 -19.85 7.08
C GLY A 78 -34.32 -18.72 6.04
N ALA A 79 -33.17 -18.05 5.86
CA ALA A 79 -32.98 -17.15 4.73
C ALA A 79 -33.15 -17.92 3.40
N MET A 80 -33.78 -17.27 2.43
CA MET A 80 -34.01 -17.81 1.10
C MET A 80 -33.29 -16.97 0.05
N LEU A 81 -32.59 -17.63 -0.86
CA LEU A 81 -31.94 -17.01 -2.00
C LEU A 81 -32.98 -16.69 -3.07
N ILE A 82 -33.08 -15.41 -3.44
CA ILE A 82 -34.00 -14.97 -4.50
C ILE A 82 -33.31 -14.98 -5.85
N GLY A 83 -32.04 -14.59 -5.88
CA GLY A 83 -31.22 -14.51 -7.09
C GLY A 83 -29.98 -13.67 -6.85
N TYR A 84 -29.25 -13.41 -7.92
CA TYR A 84 -28.08 -12.53 -7.91
C TYR A 84 -27.96 -11.80 -9.24
N GLU A 85 -27.14 -10.76 -9.20
CA GLU A 85 -26.85 -9.93 -10.36
C GLU A 85 -25.82 -10.62 -11.27
N THR A 86 -26.27 -11.13 -12.41
CA THR A 86 -25.41 -11.69 -13.48
C THR A 86 -24.38 -10.64 -13.92
N GLY A 87 -23.09 -11.02 -13.91
CA GLY A 87 -21.97 -10.12 -14.22
C GLY A 87 -21.76 -8.97 -13.21
N GLY A 88 -22.50 -8.97 -12.11
CA GLY A 88 -22.41 -7.99 -11.02
C GLY A 88 -21.88 -8.60 -9.73
N THR A 89 -22.30 -8.03 -8.60
CA THR A 89 -21.76 -8.43 -7.28
C THR A 89 -22.84 -8.62 -6.22
N ARG A 90 -24.09 -8.31 -6.54
CA ARG A 90 -25.21 -8.32 -5.60
C ARG A 90 -25.87 -9.69 -5.56
N VAL A 91 -26.10 -10.20 -4.35
CA VAL A 91 -26.88 -11.40 -4.07
C VAL A 91 -28.06 -10.98 -3.21
N TRP A 92 -29.28 -11.32 -3.61
CA TRP A 92 -30.50 -10.95 -2.89
C TRP A 92 -31.05 -12.13 -2.11
N LEU A 93 -31.25 -11.92 -0.81
CA LEU A 93 -31.86 -12.89 0.08
C LEU A 93 -33.12 -12.32 0.71
N GLN A 94 -34.11 -13.16 0.90
CA GLN A 94 -35.24 -12.89 1.77
C GLN A 94 -34.99 -13.53 3.13
N MET A 95 -34.98 -12.71 4.17
CA MET A 95 -34.88 -13.19 5.56
C MET A 95 -36.20 -13.82 6.02
N PRO A 96 -36.21 -14.69 7.05
CA PRO A 96 -37.43 -15.35 7.54
C PRO A 96 -38.57 -14.41 7.90
N ARG A 97 -38.23 -13.16 8.26
CA ARG A 97 -39.18 -12.10 8.63
C ARG A 97 -39.74 -11.34 7.43
N GLY A 98 -39.35 -11.69 6.21
CA GLY A 98 -39.79 -11.07 4.95
C GLY A 98 -38.90 -9.94 4.44
N ASN A 99 -37.92 -9.47 5.22
CA ASN A 99 -36.98 -8.43 4.80
C ASN A 99 -36.10 -8.90 3.64
N LEU A 100 -35.81 -8.00 2.69
CA LEU A 100 -34.84 -8.25 1.63
C LEU A 100 -33.47 -7.71 2.03
N GLU A 101 -32.44 -8.54 1.93
CA GLU A 101 -31.06 -8.15 2.15
C GLU A 101 -30.23 -8.33 0.89
N THR A 102 -29.28 -7.41 0.69
CA THR A 102 -28.28 -7.51 -0.38
C THR A 102 -26.93 -7.87 0.22
N ILE A 103 -26.36 -8.98 -0.22
CA ILE A 103 -25.04 -9.47 0.17
C ILE A 103 -24.10 -9.36 -1.04
N HIS A 104 -22.83 -9.06 -0.78
CA HIS A 104 -21.77 -9.14 -1.78
C HIS A 104 -20.80 -10.25 -1.37
N LEU A 105 -20.70 -11.30 -2.19
CA LEU A 105 -19.71 -12.37 -1.99
C LEU A 105 -18.36 -11.94 -2.55
N LYS A 106 -17.30 -12.36 -1.86
CA LYS A 106 -15.93 -11.99 -2.21
C LYS A 106 -15.54 -12.52 -3.60
N GLU A 107 -16.03 -13.69 -3.96
CA GLU A 107 -15.78 -14.34 -5.26
C GLU A 107 -16.35 -13.49 -6.40
N LEU A 108 -17.58 -13.01 -6.25
CA LEU A 108 -18.23 -12.15 -7.25
C LEU A 108 -17.52 -10.79 -7.34
N LEU A 109 -17.15 -10.21 -6.19
CA LEU A 109 -16.36 -8.97 -6.14
C LEU A 109 -15.03 -9.13 -6.88
N LEU A 110 -14.28 -10.20 -6.59
CA LEU A 110 -12.99 -10.46 -7.23
C LEU A 110 -13.13 -10.75 -8.72
N ASN A 111 -14.18 -11.47 -9.15
CA ASN A 111 -14.45 -11.69 -10.57
C ASN A 111 -14.72 -10.36 -11.30
N LYS A 112 -15.58 -9.52 -10.73
CA LYS A 112 -15.85 -8.18 -11.28
C LYS A 112 -14.59 -7.33 -11.35
N LEU A 113 -13.77 -7.35 -10.30
CA LEU A 113 -12.52 -6.60 -10.24
C LEU A 113 -11.54 -7.07 -11.31
N LYS A 114 -11.39 -8.38 -11.56
CA LYS A 114 -10.53 -8.88 -12.64
C LYS A 114 -10.91 -8.28 -13.99
N GLY A 115 -12.20 -8.24 -14.32
CA GLY A 115 -12.69 -7.60 -15.54
C GLY A 115 -12.30 -6.12 -15.61
N LEU A 116 -12.60 -5.36 -14.55
CA LEU A 116 -12.26 -3.94 -14.49
C LEU A 116 -10.76 -3.66 -14.61
N LEU A 117 -9.92 -4.48 -13.98
CA LEU A 117 -8.45 -4.31 -14.02
C LEU A 117 -7.88 -4.65 -15.40
N ASN A 118 -8.39 -5.69 -16.06
CA ASN A 118 -8.01 -6.05 -17.43
C ASN A 118 -8.41 -4.95 -18.44
N ASP A 119 -9.57 -4.32 -18.21
CA ASP A 119 -10.13 -3.28 -19.08
C ASP A 119 -9.65 -1.86 -18.72
N LEU A 120 -8.65 -1.72 -17.82
CA LEU A 120 -8.06 -0.44 -17.40
C LEU A 120 -9.03 0.50 -16.64
N HIS A 121 -10.16 -0.02 -16.16
CA HIS A 121 -11.14 0.69 -15.32
C HIS A 121 -10.69 0.77 -13.85
N PHE A 122 -9.48 1.32 -13.62
CA PHE A 122 -8.85 1.35 -12.30
C PHE A 122 -9.65 2.12 -11.25
N LYS A 123 -10.28 3.23 -11.62
CA LYS A 123 -11.09 4.04 -10.70
C LYS A 123 -12.28 3.27 -10.17
N ASP A 124 -13.01 2.60 -11.05
CA ASP A 124 -14.18 1.81 -10.66
C ASP A 124 -13.77 0.63 -9.77
N ALA A 125 -12.65 -0.01 -10.10
CA ALA A 125 -12.05 -1.04 -9.27
C ALA A 125 -11.72 -0.49 -7.87
N ALA A 126 -11.00 0.63 -7.77
CA ALA A 126 -10.65 1.23 -6.48
C ALA A 126 -11.89 1.65 -5.66
N VAL A 127 -12.95 2.16 -6.29
CA VAL A 127 -14.20 2.50 -5.60
C VAL A 127 -14.86 1.25 -5.01
N ILE A 128 -14.94 0.16 -5.77
CA ILE A 128 -15.47 -1.13 -5.28
C ILE A 128 -14.60 -1.64 -4.13
N MET A 129 -13.27 -1.60 -4.30
CA MET A 129 -12.33 -2.09 -3.30
C MET A 129 -12.42 -1.29 -1.99
N LYS A 130 -12.50 0.04 -2.07
CA LYS A 130 -12.72 0.92 -0.92
C LYS A 130 -14.04 0.62 -0.23
N LYS A 131 -15.14 0.48 -0.99
CA LYS A 131 -16.49 0.21 -0.45
C LYS A 131 -16.58 -1.14 0.26
N HIS A 132 -15.98 -2.18 -0.33
CA HIS A 132 -16.08 -3.55 0.16
C HIS A 132 -14.86 -4.03 0.95
N ARG A 133 -13.91 -3.11 1.25
CA ARG A 133 -12.67 -3.39 2.00
C ARG A 133 -11.85 -4.52 1.39
N ILE A 134 -11.75 -4.54 0.06
CA ILE A 134 -10.80 -5.40 -0.66
C ILE A 134 -9.43 -4.72 -0.62
N ASP A 135 -8.38 -5.52 -0.44
CA ASP A 135 -7.01 -5.05 -0.33
C ASP A 135 -6.56 -4.38 -1.63
N MET A 136 -6.19 -3.11 -1.51
CA MET A 136 -5.77 -2.24 -2.60
C MET A 136 -4.49 -2.71 -3.31
N ASN A 137 -3.68 -3.58 -2.69
CA ASN A 137 -2.53 -4.20 -3.36
C ASN A 137 -2.94 -5.03 -4.58
N LEU A 138 -4.19 -5.49 -4.65
CA LEU A 138 -4.71 -6.21 -5.82
C LEU A 138 -4.64 -5.40 -7.12
N LEU A 139 -4.69 -4.06 -7.05
CA LEU A 139 -4.53 -3.19 -8.23
C LEU A 139 -3.20 -3.48 -8.96
N TYR A 140 -2.14 -3.78 -8.20
CA TYR A 140 -0.84 -4.18 -8.73
C TYR A 140 -0.71 -5.70 -8.87
N ASP A 141 -1.04 -6.46 -7.82
CA ASP A 141 -0.76 -7.91 -7.75
C ASP A 141 -1.58 -8.74 -8.75
N HIS A 142 -2.70 -8.20 -9.25
CA HIS A 142 -3.49 -8.83 -10.30
C HIS A 142 -2.67 -9.08 -11.57
N ASN A 143 -1.85 -8.11 -11.99
CA ASN A 143 -0.94 -8.25 -13.12
C ASN A 143 0.16 -7.19 -13.06
N PRO A 144 1.28 -7.47 -12.36
CA PRO A 144 2.34 -6.50 -12.12
C PRO A 144 2.92 -5.89 -13.41
N GLU A 145 3.15 -6.70 -14.44
CA GLU A 145 3.73 -6.23 -15.70
C GLU A 145 2.75 -5.30 -16.45
N PHE A 146 1.46 -5.67 -16.49
CA PHE A 146 0.42 -4.84 -17.09
C PHE A 146 0.20 -3.54 -16.32
N PHE A 147 0.17 -3.60 -14.99
CA PHE A 147 0.05 -2.41 -14.15
C PHE A 147 1.18 -1.42 -14.40
N MET A 148 2.44 -1.89 -14.40
CA MET A 148 3.58 -1.02 -14.64
C MET A 148 3.58 -0.43 -16.05
N LYS A 149 3.14 -1.20 -17.06
CA LYS A 149 3.00 -0.72 -18.44
C LYS A 149 1.97 0.41 -18.56
N TYR A 150 0.88 0.36 -17.80
CA TYR A 150 -0.23 1.31 -17.88
C TYR A 150 -0.33 2.24 -16.65
N ILE A 151 0.78 2.46 -15.95
CA ILE A 151 0.79 3.24 -14.71
C ILE A 151 0.30 4.68 -14.92
N GLY A 152 0.55 5.27 -16.09
CA GLY A 152 0.05 6.60 -16.41
C GLY A 152 -1.47 6.66 -16.48
N GLN A 153 -2.10 5.68 -17.15
CA GLN A 153 -3.57 5.56 -17.19
C GLN A 153 -4.15 5.26 -15.81
N PHE A 154 -3.42 4.52 -14.97
CA PHE A 154 -3.80 4.31 -13.57
C PHE A 154 -3.81 5.64 -12.80
N VAL A 155 -2.70 6.40 -12.82
CA VAL A 155 -2.59 7.67 -12.09
C VAL A 155 -3.63 8.67 -12.58
N GLU A 156 -3.76 8.81 -13.89
CA GLU A 156 -4.69 9.76 -14.48
C GLU A 156 -6.16 9.36 -14.30
N GLY A 157 -6.44 8.06 -14.46
CA GLY A 157 -7.78 7.48 -14.33
C GLY A 157 -8.32 7.53 -12.90
N MET A 158 -7.48 7.38 -11.88
CA MET A 158 -7.90 7.55 -10.47
C MET A 158 -8.47 8.95 -10.22
N GLY A 159 -7.90 9.97 -10.86
CA GLY A 159 -8.47 11.32 -10.94
C GLY A 159 -8.55 12.09 -9.61
N SER A 160 -8.07 11.54 -8.49
CA SER A 160 -7.97 12.25 -7.22
C SER A 160 -6.80 11.74 -6.37
N ALA A 161 -6.19 12.66 -5.62
CA ALA A 161 -5.15 12.32 -4.64
C ALA A 161 -5.67 11.38 -3.54
N GLU A 162 -6.97 11.40 -3.22
CA GLU A 162 -7.54 10.55 -2.18
C GLU A 162 -7.40 9.05 -2.49
N LEU A 163 -7.81 8.62 -3.68
CA LEU A 163 -7.75 7.21 -4.08
C LEU A 163 -6.29 6.76 -4.27
N LEU A 164 -5.44 7.62 -4.83
CA LEU A 164 -4.02 7.33 -4.97
C LEU A 164 -3.33 7.24 -3.61
N ASN A 165 -3.63 8.15 -2.68
CA ASN A 165 -3.07 8.10 -1.33
C ASN A 165 -3.54 6.85 -0.59
N LEU A 166 -4.79 6.44 -0.75
CA LEU A 166 -5.30 5.18 -0.18
C LEU A 166 -4.53 3.97 -0.74
N PHE A 167 -4.28 3.93 -2.05
CA PHE A 167 -3.47 2.89 -2.67
C PHE A 167 -2.02 2.90 -2.13
N VAL A 168 -1.31 4.03 -2.19
CA VAL A 168 0.08 4.12 -1.73
C VAL A 168 0.20 3.79 -0.25
N ALA A 169 -0.72 4.27 0.60
CA ALA A 169 -0.73 3.95 2.02
C ALA A 169 -0.89 2.43 2.28
N SER A 170 -1.67 1.73 1.47
CA SER A 170 -1.91 0.29 1.59
C SER A 170 -0.76 -0.59 1.08
N LEU A 171 0.13 -0.05 0.23
CA LEU A 171 1.17 -0.84 -0.44
C LEU A 171 2.04 -1.60 0.56
N ASN A 172 2.31 -2.85 0.25
CA ASN A 172 3.27 -3.68 0.97
C ASN A 172 3.96 -4.63 -0.03
N ASN A 173 5.01 -5.31 0.43
CA ASN A 173 5.77 -6.23 -0.40
C ASN A 173 5.11 -7.62 -0.53
N ASP A 174 4.04 -7.88 0.23
CA ASP A 174 3.31 -9.13 0.12
C ASP A 174 2.47 -9.14 -1.17
N ASN A 175 2.25 -10.35 -1.68
CA ASN A 175 1.44 -10.60 -2.85
C ASN A 175 0.08 -11.16 -2.45
N VAL A 176 -0.96 -10.34 -2.51
CA VAL A 176 -2.31 -10.73 -2.04
C VAL A 176 -2.93 -11.84 -2.89
N THR A 177 -2.48 -12.02 -4.14
CA THR A 177 -2.93 -13.11 -5.02
C THR A 177 -2.36 -14.47 -4.62
N LEU A 178 -1.31 -14.52 -3.81
CA LEU A 178 -0.76 -15.75 -3.25
C LEU A 178 -1.17 -15.99 -1.79
N GLY A 179 -1.59 -14.93 -1.09
CA GLY A 179 -2.13 -15.00 0.26
C GLY A 179 -3.66 -15.08 0.25
N ILE A 180 -4.29 -13.99 0.69
CA ILE A 180 -5.73 -13.89 1.00
C ILE A 180 -6.68 -14.09 -0.19
N TYR A 181 -6.16 -14.10 -1.43
CA TYR A 181 -6.93 -14.32 -2.67
C TYR A 181 -6.44 -15.52 -3.50
N SER A 182 -5.60 -16.39 -2.93
CA SER A 182 -4.99 -17.54 -3.63
C SER A 182 -5.98 -18.48 -4.31
N GLU A 183 -7.12 -18.74 -3.69
CA GLU A 183 -8.18 -19.59 -4.27
C GLU A 183 -8.82 -18.97 -5.53
N ASN A 184 -8.81 -17.64 -5.64
CA ASN A 184 -9.31 -16.93 -6.83
C ASN A 184 -8.21 -16.73 -7.89
N TYR A 185 -6.94 -16.94 -7.55
CA TYR A 185 -5.77 -16.66 -8.38
C TYR A 185 -4.85 -17.88 -8.57
N SER A 186 -5.40 -19.10 -8.48
CA SER A 186 -4.65 -20.37 -8.48
C SER A 186 -3.87 -20.70 -9.77
N ASN A 187 -3.68 -19.73 -10.66
CA ASN A 187 -2.92 -19.86 -11.90
C ASN A 187 -1.41 -19.90 -11.64
N SER A 188 -0.70 -20.82 -12.32
CA SER A 188 0.75 -21.04 -12.14
C SER A 188 1.63 -19.81 -12.45
N ASN A 189 1.11 -18.81 -13.17
CA ASN A 189 1.85 -17.61 -13.54
C ASN A 189 2.15 -16.70 -12.35
N HIS A 190 1.20 -16.50 -11.41
CA HIS A 190 1.41 -15.66 -10.23
C HIS A 190 2.53 -16.22 -9.35
N ILE A 191 2.56 -17.54 -9.16
CA ILE A 191 3.59 -18.24 -8.39
C ILE A 191 4.98 -18.07 -9.04
N LYS A 192 5.07 -18.11 -10.37
CA LYS A 192 6.35 -17.95 -11.10
C LYS A 192 6.89 -16.52 -10.97
N LEU A 193 6.02 -15.53 -11.16
CA LEU A 193 6.36 -14.10 -11.04
C LEU A 193 6.87 -13.76 -9.64
N ASP A 194 6.18 -14.25 -8.61
CA ASP A 194 6.54 -14.00 -7.22
C ASP A 194 7.89 -14.64 -6.86
N LYS A 195 8.12 -15.91 -7.24
CA LYS A 195 9.42 -16.56 -7.07
C LYS A 195 10.55 -15.84 -7.79
N LYS A 196 10.27 -15.19 -8.92
CA LYS A 196 11.26 -14.38 -9.64
C LYS A 196 11.57 -13.10 -8.87
N ALA A 197 10.55 -12.39 -8.38
CA ALA A 197 10.70 -11.17 -7.60
C ALA A 197 11.47 -11.40 -6.29
N VAL A 198 11.17 -12.50 -5.58
CA VAL A 198 11.90 -12.90 -4.36
C VAL A 198 13.37 -13.20 -4.68
N LYS A 199 13.66 -13.86 -5.81
CA LYS A 199 15.04 -14.14 -6.22
C LYS A 199 15.81 -12.88 -6.64
N SER A 200 15.13 -11.88 -7.20
CA SER A 200 15.75 -10.62 -7.61
C SER A 200 15.82 -9.58 -6.48
N ASN A 201 15.38 -9.91 -5.26
CA ASN A 201 15.20 -8.96 -4.15
C ASN A 201 14.44 -7.69 -4.59
N GLU A 202 13.46 -7.85 -5.49
CA GLU A 202 12.67 -6.73 -6.00
C GLU A 202 11.77 -6.16 -4.90
N ASN A 203 11.98 -4.88 -4.57
CA ASN A 203 11.13 -4.14 -3.65
C ASN A 203 9.93 -3.57 -4.39
N LYS A 204 8.78 -4.27 -4.32
CA LYS A 204 7.50 -3.85 -4.92
C LYS A 204 7.13 -2.43 -4.52
N VAL A 205 7.20 -2.11 -3.21
CA VAL A 205 6.83 -0.79 -2.69
C VAL A 205 7.67 0.29 -3.36
N GLN A 206 9.00 0.15 -3.37
CA GLN A 206 9.90 1.13 -3.95
C GLN A 206 9.68 1.29 -5.46
N LYS A 207 9.50 0.19 -6.19
CA LYS A 207 9.26 0.17 -7.65
C LYS A 207 7.99 0.93 -8.02
N VAL A 208 6.89 0.63 -7.33
CA VAL A 208 5.59 1.28 -7.59
C VAL A 208 5.61 2.75 -7.16
N CYS A 209 6.18 3.05 -5.99
CA CYS A 209 6.31 4.42 -5.48
C CYS A 209 7.11 5.31 -6.44
N THR A 210 8.25 4.81 -6.94
CA THR A 210 9.10 5.52 -7.90
C THR A 210 8.33 5.82 -9.19
N ALA A 211 7.69 4.81 -9.77
CA ALA A 211 6.99 4.97 -11.05
C ALA A 211 5.76 5.89 -10.95
N ILE A 212 5.00 5.84 -9.84
CA ILE A 212 3.90 6.81 -9.60
C ILE A 212 4.45 8.23 -9.53
N ARG A 213 5.53 8.42 -8.75
CA ARG A 213 6.11 9.74 -8.53
C ARG A 213 6.65 10.34 -9.83
N GLU A 214 7.41 9.56 -10.59
CA GLU A 214 7.95 9.97 -11.88
C GLU A 214 6.84 10.33 -12.88
N HIS A 215 5.75 9.54 -12.93
CA HIS A 215 4.61 9.87 -13.79
C HIS A 215 3.96 11.19 -13.37
N ILE A 216 3.65 11.38 -12.09
CA ILE A 216 3.03 12.63 -11.60
C ILE A 216 3.90 13.84 -11.93
N LEU A 217 5.22 13.75 -11.72
CA LEU A 217 6.17 14.84 -11.99
C LEU A 217 6.36 15.14 -13.48
N SER A 218 5.86 14.28 -14.38
CA SER A 218 5.86 14.50 -15.83
C SER A 218 4.59 15.20 -16.36
N LEU A 219 3.58 15.37 -15.51
CA LEU A 219 2.32 16.04 -15.86
C LEU A 219 2.47 17.57 -15.84
N ASP A 220 1.41 18.27 -16.23
CA ASP A 220 1.34 19.73 -16.13
C ASP A 220 1.24 20.22 -14.66
N ASP A 221 1.54 21.51 -14.45
CA ASP A 221 1.58 22.15 -13.14
C ASP A 221 0.29 22.01 -12.33
N ILE A 222 -0.88 21.99 -12.98
CA ILE A 222 -2.18 21.85 -12.30
C ILE A 222 -2.27 20.44 -11.73
N ARG A 223 -1.98 19.43 -12.56
CA ARG A 223 -2.01 18.02 -12.14
C ARG A 223 -0.95 17.69 -11.10
N ILE A 224 0.25 18.25 -11.23
CA ILE A 224 1.30 18.13 -10.21
C ILE A 224 0.77 18.68 -8.88
N THR A 225 0.22 19.89 -8.89
CA THR A 225 -0.28 20.57 -7.69
C THR A 225 -1.36 19.75 -6.98
N ASP A 226 -2.32 19.21 -7.75
CA ASP A 226 -3.44 18.41 -7.22
C ASP A 226 -2.98 17.06 -6.64
N LEU A 227 -1.95 16.45 -7.23
CA LEU A 227 -1.48 15.10 -6.88
C LEU A 227 -0.22 15.08 -6.01
N TYR A 228 0.33 16.25 -5.64
CA TYR A 228 1.62 16.30 -4.96
C TYR A 228 1.64 15.64 -3.58
N THR A 229 0.49 15.56 -2.89
CA THR A 229 0.40 14.79 -1.64
C THR A 229 0.69 13.30 -1.85
N THR A 230 0.33 12.74 -3.02
CA THR A 230 0.71 11.39 -3.41
C THR A 230 2.21 11.28 -3.62
N VAL A 231 2.83 12.26 -4.29
CA VAL A 231 4.30 12.32 -4.44
C VAL A 231 4.99 12.29 -3.07
N ILE A 232 4.55 13.10 -2.11
CA ILE A 232 5.09 13.08 -0.75
C ILE A 232 4.94 11.70 -0.11
N LEU A 233 3.73 11.14 -0.18
CA LEU A 233 3.44 9.84 0.45
C LEU A 233 4.30 8.71 -0.14
N THR A 234 4.64 8.76 -1.44
CA THR A 234 5.54 7.75 -2.04
C THR A 234 6.92 7.71 -1.37
N TYR A 235 7.51 8.86 -1.02
CA TYR A 235 8.78 8.91 -0.28
C TYR A 235 8.65 8.38 1.16
N LEU A 236 7.55 8.70 1.83
CA LEU A 236 7.31 8.30 3.21
C LEU A 236 6.96 6.81 3.33
N LYS A 237 6.48 6.21 2.23
CA LYS A 237 6.10 4.79 2.19
C LYS A 237 7.29 3.85 2.01
N GLU A 238 8.40 4.35 1.49
CA GLU A 238 9.66 3.60 1.40
C GLU A 238 10.16 3.15 2.78
N GLN A 239 11.04 2.15 2.81
CA GLN A 239 11.59 1.59 4.05
C GLN A 239 13.13 1.62 4.01
N PRO A 240 13.80 2.41 4.88
CA PRO A 240 13.21 3.37 5.82
C PRO A 240 12.54 4.57 5.12
N PRO A 241 11.59 5.27 5.78
CA PRO A 241 10.94 6.45 5.22
C PRO A 241 11.94 7.54 4.78
N GLN A 242 11.79 8.04 3.56
CA GLN A 242 12.73 9.01 2.98
C GLN A 242 12.29 10.46 3.24
N VAL A 243 12.13 10.84 4.51
CA VAL A 243 11.57 12.16 4.92
C VAL A 243 12.40 13.33 4.39
N SER A 244 13.73 13.26 4.46
CA SER A 244 14.62 14.31 3.95
C SER A 244 14.47 14.52 2.44
N LYS A 245 14.33 13.43 1.66
CA LYS A 245 14.08 13.51 0.23
C LYS A 245 12.70 14.10 -0.07
N ALA A 246 11.68 13.76 0.72
CA ALA A 246 10.35 14.34 0.58
C ALA A 246 10.36 15.86 0.79
N LEU A 247 11.05 16.34 1.84
CA LEU A 247 11.20 17.77 2.13
C LEU A 247 11.99 18.52 1.05
N LEU A 248 13.06 17.92 0.51
CA LEU A 248 13.80 18.51 -0.60
C LEU A 248 12.96 18.56 -1.89
N ALA A 249 12.26 17.48 -2.21
CA ALA A 249 11.42 17.41 -3.40
C ALA A 249 10.30 18.44 -3.35
N LEU A 250 9.62 18.58 -2.21
CA LEU A 250 8.52 19.54 -2.05
C LEU A 250 9.03 20.99 -2.12
N ARG A 251 10.23 21.27 -1.61
CA ARG A 251 10.89 22.57 -1.73
C ARG A 251 11.24 22.88 -3.19
N GLU A 252 11.84 21.93 -3.88
CA GLU A 252 12.21 22.11 -5.28
C GLU A 252 10.96 22.35 -6.14
N GLN A 253 9.89 21.61 -5.89
CA GLN A 253 8.66 21.75 -6.66
C GLN A 253 7.91 23.04 -6.31
N SER A 254 7.87 23.45 -5.05
CA SER A 254 7.18 24.68 -4.64
C SER A 254 7.79 25.91 -5.32
N LEU A 255 9.12 25.94 -5.50
CA LEU A 255 9.82 27.03 -6.18
C LEU A 255 9.50 27.12 -7.69
N LYS A 256 9.02 26.04 -8.31
CA LYS A 256 8.67 25.99 -9.74
C LYS A 256 7.22 26.37 -10.01
N LEU A 257 6.34 26.25 -9.02
CA LEU A 257 4.89 26.38 -9.19
C LEU A 257 4.36 27.76 -8.79
N PRO A 258 3.24 28.21 -9.38
CA PRO A 258 2.51 29.37 -8.89
C PRO A 258 2.00 29.12 -7.47
N HIS A 259 1.98 30.16 -6.62
CA HIS A 259 1.60 30.04 -5.20
C HIS A 259 2.46 29.03 -4.41
N GLY A 260 3.74 28.92 -4.79
CA GLY A 260 4.71 28.02 -4.19
C GLY A 260 4.80 28.11 -2.66
N THR A 261 4.76 29.33 -2.10
CA THR A 261 4.83 29.55 -0.65
C THR A 261 3.64 28.92 0.09
N GLU A 262 2.42 29.07 -0.44
CA GLU A 262 1.23 28.46 0.14
C GLU A 262 1.24 26.94 -0.01
N LEU A 263 1.69 26.44 -1.17
CA LEU A 263 1.83 25.01 -1.44
C LEU A 263 2.86 24.35 -0.52
N GLU A 264 4.02 24.99 -0.35
CA GLU A 264 5.07 24.53 0.55
C GLU A 264 4.56 24.39 1.98
N LYS A 265 3.86 25.42 2.49
CA LYS A 265 3.25 25.37 3.83
C LYS A 265 2.25 24.22 3.95
N LYS A 266 1.41 23.99 2.94
CA LYS A 266 0.43 22.90 2.92
C LYS A 266 1.11 21.52 2.89
N TRP A 267 2.19 21.38 2.13
CA TRP A 267 2.91 20.13 1.97
C TRP A 267 3.77 19.78 3.19
N ILE A 268 4.41 20.76 3.83
CA ILE A 268 5.10 20.55 5.11
C ILE A 268 4.10 20.08 6.18
N ALA A 269 2.92 20.71 6.27
CA ALA A 269 1.87 20.28 7.20
C ALA A 269 1.42 18.83 6.92
N TYR A 270 1.36 18.43 5.65
CA TYR A 270 1.04 17.06 5.26
C TYR A 270 2.12 16.06 5.68
N VAL A 271 3.41 16.39 5.51
CA VAL A 271 4.53 15.57 6.00
C VAL A 271 4.45 15.43 7.53
N SER A 272 4.18 16.52 8.25
CA SER A 272 4.05 16.52 9.71
C SER A 272 2.91 15.62 10.20
N LEU A 273 1.79 15.58 9.49
CA LEU A 273 0.68 14.69 9.80
C LEU A 273 1.06 13.21 9.64
N LEU A 274 1.86 12.88 8.62
CA LEU A 274 2.21 11.50 8.28
C LEU A 274 3.44 10.97 9.04
N ALA A 275 4.29 11.87 9.55
CA ALA A 275 5.52 11.54 10.27
C ALA A 275 5.55 12.22 11.66
N PRO A 276 4.59 11.93 12.56
CA PRO A 276 4.47 12.64 13.84
C PRO A 276 5.61 12.32 14.83
N THR A 277 6.32 11.21 14.64
CA THR A 277 7.45 10.80 15.48
C THR A 277 8.78 11.39 15.03
N GLU A 278 8.84 11.98 13.84
CA GLU A 278 10.06 12.53 13.26
C GLU A 278 10.29 13.96 13.74
N ASN A 279 11.54 14.29 14.08
CA ASN A 279 11.92 15.69 14.31
C ASN A 279 12.14 16.37 12.96
N LEU A 280 11.08 16.90 12.36
CA LEU A 280 11.13 17.50 11.02
C LEU A 280 12.12 18.67 10.92
N PHE A 281 12.32 19.43 11.99
CA PHE A 281 13.31 20.50 12.02
C PHE A 281 14.74 19.95 11.85
N ASN A 282 15.10 18.91 12.60
CA ASN A 282 16.40 18.26 12.48
C ASN A 282 16.57 17.56 11.12
N VAL A 283 15.50 16.94 10.61
CA VAL A 283 15.51 16.34 9.27
C VAL A 283 15.73 17.41 8.20
N ALA A 284 15.04 18.56 8.29
CA ALA A 284 15.22 19.68 7.38
C ALA A 284 16.64 20.27 7.47
N LEU A 285 17.19 20.47 8.67
CA LEU A 285 18.58 20.88 8.87
C LEU A 285 19.57 19.94 8.17
N SER A 286 19.31 18.63 8.22
CA SER A 286 20.17 17.62 7.61
C SER A 286 20.25 17.70 6.07
N THR A 287 19.36 18.48 5.45
CA THR A 287 19.37 18.77 4.01
C THR A 287 20.29 19.93 3.63
N TYR A 288 20.78 20.68 4.63
CA TYR A 288 21.55 21.92 4.49
C TYR A 288 20.82 23.09 3.82
N ASP A 289 19.53 22.95 3.48
CA ASP A 289 18.70 24.08 3.05
C ASP A 289 18.12 24.79 4.28
N LEU A 290 18.77 25.89 4.67
CA LEU A 290 18.35 26.72 5.80
C LEU A 290 17.02 27.45 5.55
N SER A 291 16.63 27.65 4.29
CA SER A 291 15.33 28.26 3.95
C SER A 291 14.20 27.26 4.12
N LEU A 292 14.40 26.02 3.68
CA LEU A 292 13.50 24.90 3.97
C LEU A 292 13.38 24.66 5.47
N THR A 293 14.50 24.68 6.19
CA THR A 293 14.50 24.52 7.66
C THR A 293 13.69 25.61 8.35
N LEU A 294 13.85 26.85 7.91
CA LEU A 294 13.05 27.98 8.40
C LEU A 294 11.55 27.75 8.12
N ALA A 295 11.18 27.37 6.89
CA ALA A 295 9.80 27.09 6.53
C ALA A 295 9.19 25.96 7.39
N VAL A 296 9.96 24.91 7.69
CA VAL A 296 9.53 23.83 8.59
C VAL A 296 9.33 24.33 10.01
N ALA A 297 10.26 25.13 10.56
CA ALA A 297 10.14 25.68 11.91
C ALA A 297 8.89 26.57 12.07
N GLU A 298 8.64 27.44 11.08
CA GLU A 298 7.45 28.30 11.02
C GLU A 298 6.16 27.47 10.96
N ASN A 299 6.14 26.40 10.15
CA ASN A 299 4.98 25.54 10.00
C ASN A 299 4.68 24.73 11.27
N SER A 300 5.72 24.34 12.01
CA SER A 300 5.62 23.62 13.28
C SER A 300 5.37 24.51 14.50
N GLN A 301 5.21 25.84 14.32
CA GLN A 301 4.98 26.80 15.41
C GLN A 301 6.06 26.73 16.51
N MET A 302 7.31 26.43 16.13
CA MET A 302 8.44 26.46 17.07
C MET A 302 8.68 27.89 17.57
N ASP A 303 9.26 28.05 18.77
CA ASP A 303 9.59 29.38 19.29
C ASP A 303 10.68 30.04 18.41
N PRO A 304 10.42 31.19 17.78
CA PRO A 304 11.42 31.91 16.98
C PRO A 304 12.72 32.22 17.72
N LYS A 305 12.69 32.33 19.05
CA LYS A 305 13.88 32.56 19.87
C LYS A 305 14.80 31.35 19.93
N GLU A 306 14.29 30.14 19.68
CA GLU A 306 15.10 28.92 19.69
C GLU A 306 15.77 28.68 18.33
N TYR A 307 15.04 28.84 17.23
CA TYR A 307 15.56 28.48 15.91
C TYR A 307 16.20 29.64 15.13
N LEU A 308 15.75 30.89 15.28
CA LEU A 308 16.31 32.00 14.50
C LEU A 308 17.79 32.28 14.81
N PRO A 309 18.23 32.36 16.09
CA PRO A 309 19.64 32.57 16.40
C PRO A 309 20.50 31.41 15.89
N LEU A 310 20.02 30.17 16.03
CA LEU A 310 20.71 28.98 15.56
C LEU A 310 20.89 28.98 14.03
N LEU A 311 19.86 29.36 13.26
CA LEU A 311 19.97 29.45 11.80
C LEU A 311 20.91 30.59 11.37
N GLU A 312 20.92 31.71 12.08
CA GLU A 312 21.83 32.82 11.81
C GLU A 312 23.28 32.45 12.10
N ASP A 313 23.54 31.73 13.20
CA ASP A 313 24.85 31.16 13.51
C ASP A 313 25.36 30.26 12.37
N PHE A 314 24.48 29.47 11.74
CA PHE A 314 24.88 28.68 10.57
C PHE A 314 25.10 29.54 9.32
N ARG A 315 24.29 30.59 9.09
CA ARG A 315 24.43 31.48 7.91
C ARG A 315 25.72 32.28 7.92
N THR A 316 26.19 32.68 9.09
CA THR A 316 27.38 33.53 9.25
C THR A 316 28.70 32.78 9.06
N GLN A 317 28.67 31.45 8.87
CA GLN A 317 29.87 30.65 8.64
C GLN A 317 30.52 30.97 7.29
N SER A 318 31.84 31.19 7.31
CA SER A 318 32.61 31.72 6.18
C SER A 318 32.69 30.78 4.96
N SER A 319 32.60 29.46 5.18
CA SER A 319 32.68 28.46 4.11
C SER A 319 31.49 27.51 4.10
N PRO A 320 30.99 27.10 2.92
CA PRO A 320 29.90 26.13 2.82
C PRO A 320 30.22 24.79 3.47
N ALA A 321 31.47 24.31 3.37
CA ALA A 321 31.89 23.06 3.99
C ALA A 321 31.88 23.15 5.53
N TYR A 322 32.33 24.28 6.10
CA TYR A 322 32.33 24.50 7.55
C TYR A 322 30.90 24.66 8.09
N GLN A 323 30.01 25.31 7.32
CA GLN A 323 28.59 25.38 7.64
C GLN A 323 27.97 23.98 7.74
N LYS A 324 28.15 23.13 6.71
CA LYS A 324 27.63 21.75 6.71
C LYS A 324 28.21 20.93 7.86
N PHE A 325 29.50 21.10 8.14
CA PHE A 325 30.17 20.51 9.29
C PHE A 325 29.50 20.90 10.62
N LYS A 326 29.29 22.19 10.90
CA LYS A 326 28.63 22.69 12.11
C LYS A 326 27.22 22.13 12.27
N ILE A 327 26.46 22.08 11.17
CA ILE A 327 25.11 21.50 11.14
C ILE A 327 25.16 20.00 11.48
N ASP A 328 26.05 19.23 10.86
CA ASP A 328 26.18 17.80 11.15
C ASP A 328 26.62 17.53 12.59
N ILE A 329 27.48 18.37 13.16
CA ILE A 329 27.86 18.29 14.58
C ILE A 329 26.65 18.54 15.48
N TYR A 330 25.87 19.58 15.19
CA TYR A 330 24.62 19.87 15.92
C TYR A 330 23.66 18.67 15.88
N LEU A 331 23.53 18.03 14.71
CA LEU A 331 22.72 16.83 14.49
C LEU A 331 23.36 15.53 14.99
N ARG A 332 24.58 15.58 15.55
CA ARG A 332 25.38 14.43 15.98
C ARG A 332 25.69 13.41 14.87
N MET A 333 25.69 13.85 13.61
CA MET A 333 26.07 13.06 12.43
C MET A 333 27.58 13.10 12.20
N PHE A 334 28.35 12.59 13.16
CA PHE A 334 29.82 12.75 13.20
C PHE A 334 30.54 12.29 11.93
N GLN A 335 30.09 11.21 11.28
CA GLN A 335 30.70 10.73 10.04
C GLN A 335 30.54 11.73 8.89
N ARG A 336 29.35 12.34 8.75
CA ARG A 336 29.11 13.39 7.74
C ARG A 336 29.87 14.66 8.08
N ALA A 337 29.92 15.01 9.37
CA ALA A 337 30.69 16.15 9.86
C ALA A 337 32.17 16.05 9.47
N ILE A 338 32.81 14.91 9.75
CA ILE A 338 34.22 14.68 9.39
C ILE A 338 34.42 14.77 7.88
N ARG A 339 33.51 14.20 7.08
CA ARG A 339 33.59 14.28 5.61
C ARG A 339 33.53 15.73 5.12
N ASN A 340 32.59 16.53 5.62
CA ASN A 340 32.50 17.95 5.25
C ASN A 340 33.72 18.75 5.73
N LEU A 341 34.25 18.43 6.91
CA LEU A 341 35.45 19.08 7.44
C LEU A 341 36.71 18.74 6.63
N SER A 342 36.77 17.54 6.02
CA SER A 342 37.90 17.13 5.18
C SER A 342 38.03 17.90 3.86
N GLU A 343 37.01 18.66 3.47
CA GLU A 343 37.06 19.57 2.32
C GLU A 343 37.80 20.89 2.63
N LEU A 344 38.21 21.10 3.88
CA LEU A 344 38.90 22.31 4.34
C LEU A 344 40.34 22.03 4.74
N ASP A 345 41.22 22.96 4.42
CA ASP A 345 42.61 22.94 4.86
C ASP A 345 42.72 23.25 6.37
N ASP A 346 43.79 22.79 7.02
CA ASP A 346 44.15 23.07 8.42
C ASP A 346 43.13 22.68 9.50
N CYS A 347 42.12 21.85 9.18
CA CYS A 347 41.08 21.43 10.11
C CYS A 347 41.37 20.11 10.87
N TRP A 348 42.60 19.59 10.79
CA TRP A 348 42.97 18.27 11.33
C TRP A 348 42.75 18.13 12.85
N ASN A 349 43.04 19.19 13.61
CA ASN A 349 42.88 19.17 15.07
C ASN A 349 41.41 19.06 15.47
N GLU A 350 40.51 19.80 14.81
CA GLU A 350 39.06 19.69 15.04
C GLU A 350 38.55 18.30 14.66
N ALA A 351 38.98 17.76 13.51
CA ALA A 351 38.64 16.40 13.09
C ALA A 351 39.09 15.35 14.12
N ALA A 352 40.32 15.47 14.64
CA ALA A 352 40.87 14.54 15.62
C ALA A 352 40.09 14.55 16.94
N GLU A 353 39.67 15.72 17.42
CA GLU A 353 38.83 15.84 18.63
C GLU A 353 37.47 15.17 18.42
N ILE A 354 36.82 15.37 17.28
CA ILE A 354 35.54 14.74 16.99
C ILE A 354 35.67 13.23 16.89
N ILE A 355 36.73 12.71 16.29
CA ILE A 355 36.97 11.25 16.22
C ILE A 355 37.10 10.67 17.63
N LYS A 356 37.75 11.38 18.57
CA LYS A 356 37.81 10.97 19.98
C LYS A 356 36.42 10.98 20.62
N THR A 357 35.65 12.07 20.45
CA THR A 357 34.30 12.20 21.01
C THR A 357 33.35 11.14 20.46
N ALA A 358 33.35 10.92 19.14
CA ALA A 358 32.54 9.91 18.47
C ALA A 358 32.88 8.51 18.99
N LYS A 359 34.17 8.15 19.08
CA LYS A 359 34.60 6.85 19.63
C LYS A 359 34.12 6.62 21.07
N PHE A 360 34.06 7.66 21.90
CA PHE A 360 33.55 7.55 23.27
C PHE A 360 32.03 7.31 23.29
N ILE A 361 31.27 8.01 22.44
CA ILE A 361 29.81 7.87 22.35
C ILE A 361 29.41 6.49 21.80
N TYR A 362 30.08 5.99 20.76
CA TYR A 362 29.79 4.65 20.21
C TYR A 362 30.15 3.54 21.20
N ARG A 363 31.30 3.62 21.88
CA ARG A 363 31.67 2.65 22.93
C ARG A 363 30.73 2.64 24.13
N SER A 364 30.22 3.80 24.55
CA SER A 364 29.28 3.88 25.67
C SER A 364 27.88 3.37 25.28
N SER A 365 27.47 3.58 24.03
CA SER A 365 26.21 3.05 23.50
C SER A 365 26.23 1.52 23.37
N ASP A 366 27.37 0.93 22.98
CA ASP A 366 27.59 -0.53 22.97
C ASP A 366 27.67 -1.14 24.37
N CYS A 367 28.05 -0.37 25.39
CA CYS A 367 28.00 -0.82 26.78
C CYS A 367 26.57 -0.81 27.35
N VAL A 368 25.72 0.13 26.91
CA VAL A 368 24.30 0.20 27.32
C VAL A 368 23.46 -0.86 26.61
N SER A 369 23.76 -1.19 25.35
CA SER A 369 23.06 -2.25 24.60
C SER A 369 23.46 -3.68 25.01
N ARG A 370 24.54 -3.86 25.79
CA ARG A 370 24.96 -5.17 26.32
C ARG A 370 24.18 -5.62 27.56
N GLU A 371 23.34 -4.78 28.15
CA GLU A 371 22.43 -5.18 29.24
C GLU A 371 21.05 -5.67 28.74
N GLU A 372 20.74 -5.52 27.44
CA GLU A 372 19.52 -6.08 26.84
C GLU A 372 19.83 -6.86 25.56
N ASN A 373 19.95 -8.19 25.73
CA ASN A 373 19.93 -9.24 24.71
C ASN A 373 21.06 -9.32 23.66
N ILE A 374 21.75 -10.46 23.74
CA ILE A 374 22.74 -10.98 22.81
C ILE A 374 22.04 -11.43 21.51
N SER A 375 22.29 -10.75 20.38
CA SER A 375 22.91 -11.35 19.19
C SER A 375 22.94 -10.37 18.01
N GLY A 376 24.14 -10.22 17.43
CA GLY A 376 24.30 -9.86 16.02
C GLY A 376 24.44 -8.37 15.70
N MET A 377 25.62 -7.79 15.95
CA MET A 377 26.21 -6.82 15.01
C MET A 377 27.68 -6.57 15.34
N TYR A 378 28.55 -7.33 14.68
CA TYR A 378 29.94 -6.94 14.46
C TYR A 378 30.06 -6.43 13.02
N SER A 379 30.93 -5.43 12.85
CA SER A 379 31.48 -4.87 11.61
C SER A 379 30.90 -3.52 11.19
N TYR A 380 31.46 -2.46 11.77
CA TYR A 380 31.88 -1.30 10.98
C TYR A 380 33.23 -0.84 11.53
N ASP A 381 34.29 -1.31 10.89
CA ASP A 381 35.64 -0.81 11.10
C ASP A 381 35.72 0.64 10.63
N PHE A 382 36.14 1.54 11.52
CA PHE A 382 36.70 2.82 11.15
C PHE A 382 38.02 2.55 10.41
N ILE A 383 37.96 2.45 9.08
CA ILE A 383 39.14 2.59 8.23
C ILE A 383 39.18 4.03 7.75
N LEU A 384 40.33 4.66 8.03
CA LEU A 384 40.74 6.02 7.68
C LEU A 384 40.58 6.33 6.19
#